data_AF-A0A2V5V8F9-F1
#
_entry.id   AF-A0A2V5V8F9-F1
#
_cell.length_a   1.000
_cell.length_b   1.000
_cell.length_c   1.000
_cell.angle_alpha   90.00
_cell.angle_beta   90.00
_cell.angle_gamma   90.00
#
_symmetry.space_group_name_H-M   'P 1'
#
loop_
_entity.id
_entity.type
_entity.pdbx_description
1 polymer ?
#
loop_
_entity_poly.entity_id
_entity_poly.type
_entity_poly.pdbx_seq_one_letter_code
_entity_poly.pdbx_strand_id
1 'polypeptide(L)'
;MLKDFLEGKPFRHPLHPMLVHFPIGLFILSLLLDLGSFAFRSTPNLVRDAFYAMLLGIIAALIAAVPGFVDYTDIRSDHPGKRTATAHLTLNLIVVGLYGINLGVRSSTLDAFKTPVGPLILSLVGIALLSVSGYLGGRLVYDDGIGVGRHKRRTSTPENTLHLTRGGNGEAVFVPVPEAESLRDRETLRVEIDGQVIAIAKLDGNFYAFQEFCTHRFGPLSEGDFEGFNVQCPWHNSCFDVRTGKVTNGPAKVDLKTFKVETHDGKICIGAPRATEKSS
;
A
#
# COMPACT_ATOMS: atom_id res chain seq x y z
N MET A 1 -17.21 2.16 7.24
CA MET A 1 -17.40 3.60 7.46
C MET A 1 -16.16 4.29 8.06
N LEU A 2 -15.79 4.07 9.33
CA LEU A 2 -14.61 4.74 9.91
C LEU A 2 -13.28 4.25 9.30
N LYS A 3 -13.14 2.93 9.10
CA LYS A 3 -11.97 2.33 8.45
C LYS A 3 -11.76 2.87 7.03
N ASP A 4 -12.81 2.85 6.21
CA ASP A 4 -12.78 3.41 4.85
C ASP A 4 -12.40 4.89 4.82
N PHE A 5 -12.86 5.66 5.81
CA PHE A 5 -12.49 7.07 5.96
C PHE A 5 -10.99 7.23 6.25
N LEU A 6 -10.44 6.44 7.17
CA LEU A 6 -9.02 6.51 7.56
C LEU A 6 -8.08 6.03 6.44
N GLU A 7 -8.51 5.08 5.61
CA GLU A 7 -7.82 4.69 4.38
C GLU A 7 -7.88 5.79 3.29
N GLY A 8 -8.80 6.76 3.44
CA GLY A 8 -8.99 7.85 2.48
C GLY A 8 -9.88 7.50 1.29
N LYS A 9 -10.64 6.39 1.35
CA LYS A 9 -11.58 5.99 0.30
C LYS A 9 -12.58 7.10 -0.09
N PRO A 10 -13.18 7.89 0.83
CA PRO A 10 -14.06 9.00 0.48
C PRO A 10 -13.39 10.09 -0.37
N PHE A 11 -12.10 10.32 -0.15
CA PHE A 11 -11.31 11.35 -0.82
C PHE A 11 -10.59 10.83 -2.08
N ARG A 12 -10.63 9.51 -2.33
CA ARG A 12 -9.90 8.83 -3.41
C ARG A 12 -8.37 9.00 -3.35
N HIS A 13 -7.85 9.37 -2.18
CA HIS A 13 -6.43 9.60 -1.93
C HIS A 13 -6.05 9.01 -0.57
N PRO A 14 -4.90 8.30 -0.46
CA PRO A 14 -4.51 7.69 0.79
C PRO A 14 -4.09 8.75 1.80
N LEU A 15 -4.71 8.71 3.00
CA LEU A 15 -4.50 9.75 4.02
C LEU A 15 -3.11 9.66 4.66
N HIS A 16 -2.60 8.46 4.92
CA HIS A 16 -1.31 8.31 5.59
C HIS A 16 -0.15 8.93 4.79
N PRO A 17 0.09 8.59 3.51
CA PRO A 17 1.13 9.24 2.70
C PRO A 17 0.93 10.74 2.52
N MET A 18 -0.31 11.26 2.61
CA MET A 18 -0.55 12.70 2.59
C MET A 18 -0.06 13.36 3.89
N LEU A 19 -0.45 12.80 5.04
CA LEU A 19 -0.23 13.39 6.35
C LEU A 19 1.23 13.34 6.82
N VAL A 20 2.03 12.37 6.37
CA VAL A 20 3.45 12.23 6.79
C VAL A 20 4.34 13.43 6.43
N HIS A 21 3.95 14.27 5.47
CA HIS A 21 4.73 15.45 5.09
C HIS A 21 4.80 16.50 6.21
N PHE A 22 3.72 16.64 7.00
CA PHE A 22 3.65 17.60 8.10
C PHE A 22 4.68 17.30 9.21
N PRO A 23 4.73 16.10 9.82
CA PRO A 23 5.73 15.82 10.85
C PRO A 23 7.15 15.85 10.29
N ILE A 24 7.39 15.38 9.05
CA ILE A 24 8.72 15.43 8.43
C ILE A 24 9.20 16.89 8.33
N GLY A 25 8.38 17.78 7.77
CA GLY A 25 8.72 19.19 7.63
C GLY A 25 8.95 19.88 8.97
N LEU A 26 8.10 19.59 9.98
CA LEU A 26 8.19 20.19 11.31
C LEU A 26 9.42 19.72 12.10
N PHE A 27 9.79 18.45 12.02
CA PHE A 27 11.02 17.94 12.65
C PHE A 27 12.28 18.51 11.98
N ILE A 28 12.31 18.61 10.64
CA ILE A 28 13.41 19.25 9.93
C ILE A 28 13.51 20.73 10.30
N LEU A 29 12.38 21.45 10.32
CA LEU A 29 12.33 22.85 10.74
C LEU A 29 12.86 23.03 12.16
N SER A 30 12.48 22.16 13.10
CA SER A 30 12.99 22.17 14.47
C SER A 30 14.52 22.06 14.51
N LEU A 31 15.13 21.15 13.74
CA LEU A 31 16.58 21.03 13.63
C LEU A 31 17.23 22.27 12.98
N LEU A 32 16.62 22.84 11.95
CA LEU A 32 17.14 24.05 11.31
C LEU A 32 17.15 25.24 12.27
N LEU A 33 16.11 25.38 13.10
CA LEU A 33 16.04 26.41 14.15
C LEU A 33 17.09 26.18 15.24
N ASP A 34 17.32 24.90 15.62
CA ASP A 34 18.41 24.55 16.54
C ASP A 34 19.77 25.00 16.01
N LEU A 35 20.08 24.66 14.76
CA LEU A 35 21.33 25.08 14.10
C LEU A 35 21.41 26.60 13.95
N GLY A 36 20.27 27.24 13.65
CA GLY A 36 20.12 28.68 13.58
C GLY A 36 20.50 29.37 14.90
N SER A 37 20.21 28.75 16.05
CA SER A 37 20.58 29.29 17.37
C SER A 37 22.11 29.43 17.57
N PHE A 38 22.91 28.66 16.82
CA PHE A 38 24.38 28.81 16.82
C PHE A 38 24.88 29.84 15.83
N ALA A 39 24.24 29.93 14.66
CA ALA A 39 24.65 30.80 13.55
C ALA A 39 24.18 32.25 13.71
N PHE A 40 22.98 32.47 14.25
CA PHE A 40 22.30 33.77 14.31
C PHE A 40 22.00 34.18 15.75
N ARG A 41 23.05 34.45 16.53
CA ARG A 41 22.96 34.75 17.97
C ARG A 41 22.12 35.99 18.31
N SER A 42 21.89 36.88 17.35
CA SER A 42 21.06 38.08 17.50
C SER A 42 19.56 37.82 17.34
N THR A 43 19.17 36.65 16.81
CA THR A 43 17.76 36.31 16.58
C THR A 43 17.16 35.73 17.86
N PRO A 44 16.16 36.39 18.47
CA PRO A 44 15.56 35.90 19.70
C PRO A 44 14.71 34.64 19.45
N ASN A 45 14.44 33.88 20.51
CA ASN A 45 13.44 32.80 20.58
C ASN A 45 13.67 31.55 19.70
N LEU A 46 14.79 31.41 18.98
CA LEU A 46 15.01 30.24 18.10
C LEU A 46 14.90 28.88 18.82
N VAL A 47 15.34 28.79 20.08
CA VAL A 47 15.20 27.55 20.90
C VAL A 47 13.73 27.25 21.21
N ARG A 48 12.95 28.28 21.52
CA ARG A 48 11.51 28.18 21.79
C ARG A 48 10.72 27.84 20.52
N ASP A 49 11.08 28.44 19.40
CA ASP A 49 10.47 28.14 18.10
C ASP A 49 10.78 26.69 17.67
N ALA A 50 12.02 26.23 17.88
CA ALA A 50 12.40 24.84 17.65
C ALA A 50 11.58 23.87 18.51
N PHE A 51 11.31 24.22 19.78
CA PHE A 51 10.46 23.44 20.68
C PHE A 51 9.01 23.35 20.18
N TYR A 52 8.39 24.45 19.76
CA TYR A 52 7.01 24.41 19.27
C TYR A 52 6.89 23.71 17.91
N ALA A 53 7.86 23.90 17.00
CA ALA A 53 7.92 23.14 15.75
C ALA A 53 7.97 21.63 16.04
N MET A 54 8.80 21.21 17.01
CA MET A 54 8.90 19.82 17.45
C MET A 54 7.59 19.29 18.05
N LEU A 55 6.95 20.07 18.94
CA LEU A 55 5.67 19.71 19.55
C LEU A 55 4.58 19.49 18.50
N LEU A 56 4.45 20.43 17.56
CA LEU A 56 3.52 20.31 16.44
C LEU A 56 3.87 19.11 15.55
N GLY A 57 5.16 18.84 15.36
CA GLY A 57 5.66 17.67 14.64
C GLY A 57 5.20 16.35 15.29
N ILE A 58 5.29 16.23 16.61
CA ILE A 58 4.78 15.05 17.34
C ILE A 58 3.27 14.91 17.18
N ILE A 59 2.52 16.00 17.35
CA ILE A 59 1.05 15.98 17.19
C ILE A 59 0.68 15.50 15.78
N ALA A 60 1.32 16.06 14.75
CA ALA A 60 1.11 15.65 13.36
C ALA A 60 1.52 14.20 13.11
N ALA A 61 2.61 13.72 13.72
CA ALA A 61 3.05 12.32 13.62
C ALA A 61 2.03 11.36 14.23
N LEU A 62 1.47 11.70 15.39
CA LEU A 62 0.42 10.89 16.04
C LEU A 62 -0.87 10.85 15.20
N ILE A 63 -1.25 11.97 14.59
CA ILE A 63 -2.39 12.03 13.65
C ILE A 63 -2.11 11.14 12.43
N ALA A 64 -0.91 11.20 11.84
CA ALA A 64 -0.53 10.38 10.69
C ALA A 64 -0.39 8.88 11.04
N ALA A 65 -0.08 8.55 12.29
CA ALA A 65 0.06 7.17 12.75
C ALA A 65 -1.27 6.40 12.74
N VAL A 66 -2.41 7.08 12.94
CA VAL A 66 -3.74 6.46 12.93
C VAL A 66 -4.07 5.80 11.58
N PRO A 67 -4.09 6.51 10.44
CA PRO A 67 -4.30 5.89 9.14
C PRO A 67 -3.15 4.94 8.76
N GLY A 68 -1.91 5.24 9.16
CA GLY A 68 -0.78 4.33 8.89
C GLY A 68 -0.90 2.98 9.59
N PHE A 69 -1.51 2.95 10.78
CA PHE A 69 -1.79 1.69 11.47
C PHE A 69 -2.91 0.90 10.79
N VAL A 70 -3.96 1.59 10.29
CA VAL A 70 -5.02 0.96 9.49
C VAL A 70 -4.41 0.30 8.25
N ASP A 71 -3.61 1.06 7.48
CA ASP A 71 -2.89 0.56 6.31
C ASP A 71 -2.03 -0.67 6.68
N TYR A 72 -1.33 -0.63 7.82
CA TYR A 72 -0.52 -1.75 8.30
C TYR A 72 -1.34 -3.02 8.58
N THR A 73 -2.55 -2.88 9.13
CA THR A 73 -3.43 -4.03 9.43
C THR A 73 -3.95 -4.72 8.17
N ASP A 74 -4.06 -3.99 7.06
CA ASP A 74 -4.53 -4.54 5.77
C ASP A 74 -3.43 -5.23 4.98
N ILE A 75 -2.15 -5.03 5.34
CA ILE A 75 -1.06 -5.79 4.74
C ILE A 75 -1.15 -7.24 5.22
N ARG A 76 -1.36 -8.15 4.26
CA ARG A 76 -1.32 -9.60 4.49
C ARG A 76 -0.02 -10.05 5.16
N SER A 77 -0.10 -11.05 6.03
CA SER A 77 1.04 -11.56 6.81
C SER A 77 2.14 -12.19 5.96
N ASP A 78 1.77 -12.80 4.84
CA ASP A 78 2.65 -13.45 3.87
C ASP A 78 3.21 -12.47 2.82
N HIS A 79 2.80 -11.20 2.85
CA HIS A 79 3.28 -10.21 1.89
C HIS A 79 4.75 -9.82 2.18
N PRO A 80 5.65 -9.80 1.17
CA PRO A 80 7.07 -9.49 1.38
C PRO A 80 7.31 -8.10 1.99
N GLY A 81 6.39 -7.16 1.72
CA GLY A 81 6.41 -5.80 2.30
C GLY A 81 6.06 -5.73 3.79
N LYS A 82 5.48 -6.79 4.41
CA LYS A 82 5.04 -6.75 5.81
C LYS A 82 6.19 -6.49 6.77
N ARG A 83 7.35 -7.14 6.56
CA ARG A 83 8.56 -6.94 7.37
C ARG A 83 9.07 -5.49 7.28
N THR A 84 9.07 -4.93 6.06
CA THR A 84 9.45 -3.53 5.83
C THR A 84 8.48 -2.58 6.53
N ALA A 85 7.17 -2.87 6.48
CA ALA A 85 6.14 -2.08 7.16
C ALA A 85 6.28 -2.11 8.68
N THR A 86 6.55 -3.29 9.28
CA THR A 86 6.82 -3.40 10.72
C THR A 86 8.08 -2.61 11.10
N ALA A 87 9.17 -2.73 10.33
CA ALA A 87 10.39 -1.96 10.59
C ALA A 87 10.15 -0.44 10.50
N HIS A 88 9.42 0.02 9.48
CA HIS A 88 9.01 1.42 9.34
C HIS A 88 8.17 1.90 10.53
N LEU A 89 7.15 1.13 10.94
CA LEU A 89 6.32 1.44 12.10
C LEU A 89 7.17 1.56 13.38
N THR A 90 8.02 0.58 13.66
CA THR A 90 8.89 0.57 14.84
C THR A 90 9.83 1.76 14.84
N LEU A 91 10.48 2.07 13.72
CA LEU A 91 11.37 3.23 13.61
C LEU A 91 10.63 4.55 13.90
N ASN A 92 9.42 4.74 13.38
CA ASN A 92 8.65 5.95 13.65
C ASN A 92 8.21 6.07 15.11
N LEU A 93 7.86 4.97 15.78
CA LEU A 93 7.58 4.98 17.22
C LEU A 93 8.82 5.38 18.03
N ILE A 94 10.00 4.89 17.64
CA ILE A 94 11.28 5.29 18.25
C ILE A 94 11.53 6.79 18.03
N VAL A 95 11.31 7.30 16.82
CA VAL A 95 11.46 8.73 16.49
C VAL A 95 10.53 9.59 17.34
N VAL A 96 9.25 9.24 17.43
CA VAL A 96 8.27 9.97 18.27
C VAL A 96 8.68 9.94 19.75
N GLY A 97 9.09 8.78 20.27
CA GLY A 97 9.58 8.66 21.65
C GLY A 97 10.83 9.51 21.91
N LEU A 98 11.78 9.51 20.98
CA LEU A 98 13.00 10.31 21.05
C LEU A 98 12.69 11.81 21.08
N TYR A 99 11.81 12.28 20.21
CA TYR A 99 11.37 13.68 20.21
C TYR A 99 10.54 14.04 21.45
N GLY A 100 9.77 13.11 22.00
CA GLY A 100 9.08 13.28 23.29
C GLY A 100 10.04 13.48 24.45
N ILE A 101 11.10 12.66 24.53
CA ILE A 101 12.20 12.83 25.50
C ILE A 101 12.90 14.18 25.28
N ASN A 102 13.16 14.54 24.02
CA ASN A 102 13.80 15.80 23.66
C ASN A 102 12.97 17.02 24.12
N LEU A 103 11.64 17.01 23.92
CA LEU A 103 10.74 18.03 24.48
C LEU A 103 10.82 18.08 26.00
N GLY A 104 10.81 16.93 26.67
CA GLY A 104 10.94 16.86 28.13
C GLY A 104 12.20 17.54 28.63
N VAL A 105 13.36 17.22 28.04
CA VAL A 105 14.65 17.84 28.39
C VAL A 105 14.67 19.34 28.07
N ARG A 106 14.04 19.77 26.97
CA ARG A 106 14.00 21.18 26.55
C ARG A 106 13.05 22.06 27.35
N SER A 107 12.05 21.47 28.00
CA SER A 107 11.00 22.20 28.72
C SER A 107 11.54 23.17 29.79
N SER A 108 12.72 22.88 30.35
CA SER A 108 13.41 23.72 31.34
C SER A 108 14.44 24.68 30.74
N THR A 109 14.67 24.65 29.43
CA THR A 109 15.73 25.42 28.75
C THR A 109 15.21 26.28 27.58
N LEU A 110 13.91 26.59 27.58
CA LEU A 110 13.26 27.37 26.51
C LEU A 110 13.82 28.78 26.34
N ASP A 111 14.34 29.38 27.43
CA ASP A 111 14.90 30.73 27.43
C ASP A 111 16.42 30.74 27.18
N ALA A 112 17.01 29.59 26.82
CA ALA A 112 18.42 29.51 26.49
C ALA A 112 18.73 30.26 25.18
N PHE A 113 19.86 30.97 25.16
CA PHE A 113 20.34 31.66 23.96
C PHE A 113 20.74 30.72 22.82
N LYS A 114 21.09 29.47 23.15
CA LYS A 114 21.48 28.44 22.17
C LYS A 114 20.94 27.08 22.61
N THR A 115 20.64 26.21 21.64
CA THR A 115 20.20 24.85 21.93
C THR A 115 21.31 24.09 22.68
N PRO A 116 21.01 23.45 23.84
CA PRO A 116 21.98 22.63 24.54
C PRO A 116 22.43 21.42 23.69
N VAL A 117 23.68 20.98 23.89
CA VAL A 117 24.30 19.94 23.03
C VAL A 117 23.54 18.61 23.09
N GLY A 118 23.04 18.19 24.26
CA GLY A 118 22.27 16.94 24.41
C GLY A 118 21.00 16.91 23.54
N PRO A 119 20.06 17.87 23.73
CA PRO A 119 18.90 18.06 22.85
C PRO A 119 19.21 18.19 21.36
N LEU A 120 20.35 18.78 20.99
CA LEU A 120 20.80 18.85 19.59
C LEU A 120 21.18 17.47 19.06
N ILE A 121 21.93 16.67 19.82
CA ILE A 121 22.29 15.29 19.45
C ILE A 121 21.02 14.45 19.29
N LEU A 122 20.06 14.58 20.19
CA LEU A 122 18.76 13.90 20.08
C LEU A 122 18.02 14.29 18.78
N SER A 123 18.01 15.57 18.41
CA SER A 123 17.42 16.02 17.14
C SER A 123 18.14 15.42 15.92
N LEU A 124 19.48 15.37 15.93
CA LEU A 124 20.27 14.80 14.83
C LEU A 124 20.03 13.30 14.66
N VAL A 125 20.03 12.55 15.77
CA VAL A 125 19.70 11.10 15.77
C VAL A 125 18.27 10.89 15.29
N GLY A 126 17.33 11.73 15.74
CA GLY A 126 15.94 11.70 15.30
C GLY A 126 15.78 11.87 13.79
N ILE A 127 16.44 12.88 13.20
CA ILE A 127 16.41 13.11 11.75
C ILE A 127 17.09 11.97 10.98
N ALA A 128 18.17 11.40 11.49
CA ALA A 128 18.82 10.25 10.86
C ALA A 128 17.87 9.03 10.81
N LEU A 129 17.23 8.69 11.94
CA LEU A 129 16.25 7.61 12.02
C LEU A 129 15.01 7.89 11.15
N LEU A 130 14.52 9.13 11.15
CA LEU A 130 13.41 9.58 10.31
C LEU A 130 13.75 9.42 8.82
N SER A 131 14.98 9.71 8.42
CA SER A 131 15.44 9.55 7.03
C SER A 131 15.46 8.09 6.60
N VAL A 132 15.97 7.19 7.46
CA VAL A 132 15.92 5.74 7.21
C VAL A 132 14.47 5.26 7.12
N SER A 133 13.62 5.67 8.07
CA SER A 133 12.19 5.35 8.06
C SER A 133 11.49 5.87 6.80
N GLY A 134 11.78 7.09 6.37
CA GLY A 134 11.25 7.71 5.16
C GLY A 134 11.63 6.95 3.89
N TYR A 135 12.86 6.44 3.81
CA TYR A 135 13.28 5.56 2.71
C TYR A 135 12.47 4.25 2.68
N LEU A 136 12.25 3.62 3.85
CA LEU A 136 11.40 2.42 3.94
C LEU A 136 9.95 2.72 3.55
N GLY A 137 9.40 3.86 4.00
CA GLY A 137 8.08 4.34 3.61
C GLY A 137 7.95 4.53 2.10
N GLY A 138 8.95 5.16 1.47
CA GLY A 138 9.03 5.29 0.02
C GLY A 138 9.05 3.94 -0.69
N ARG A 139 9.83 2.98 -0.19
CA ARG A 139 9.86 1.62 -0.76
C ARG A 139 8.49 0.93 -0.67
N LEU A 140 7.80 1.04 0.47
CA LEU A 140 6.45 0.48 0.64
C LEU A 140 5.47 1.05 -0.39
N VAL A 141 5.55 2.35 -0.68
CA VAL A 141 4.67 3.05 -1.62
C VAL A 141 5.04 2.77 -3.08
N TYR A 142 6.31 2.94 -3.44
CA TYR A 142 6.75 2.94 -4.84
C TYR A 142 7.13 1.57 -5.39
N ASP A 143 7.67 0.67 -4.55
CA ASP A 143 8.04 -0.68 -4.97
C ASP A 143 6.93 -1.68 -4.65
N ASP A 144 6.44 -1.64 -3.40
CA ASP A 144 5.47 -2.61 -2.89
C ASP A 144 4.01 -2.15 -3.05
N GLY A 145 3.75 -0.94 -3.56
CA GLY A 145 2.39 -0.46 -3.89
C GLY A 145 1.43 -0.34 -2.70
N ILE A 146 1.91 -0.43 -1.47
CA ILE A 146 1.07 -0.45 -0.26
C ILE A 146 0.41 0.92 -0.07
N GLY A 147 -0.92 0.93 0.06
CA GLY A 147 -1.72 2.15 0.21
C GLY A 147 -1.90 3.01 -1.05
N VAL A 148 -1.20 2.72 -2.16
CA VAL A 148 -1.29 3.51 -3.41
C VAL A 148 -1.62 2.69 -4.66
N GLY A 149 -1.49 1.37 -4.58
CA GLY A 149 -1.92 0.41 -5.59
C GLY A 149 -1.09 0.33 -6.88
N ARG A 150 0.09 0.93 -6.94
CA ARG A 150 0.99 0.73 -8.10
C ARG A 150 2.18 -0.11 -7.67
N HIS A 151 2.20 -1.37 -8.11
CA HIS A 151 3.38 -2.22 -7.97
C HIS A 151 4.32 -1.98 -9.14
N LYS A 152 5.51 -1.41 -8.87
CA LYS A 152 6.59 -1.37 -9.87
C LYS A 152 7.27 -2.73 -10.02
N ARG A 153 7.24 -3.56 -8.96
CA ARG A 153 7.83 -4.90 -8.91
C ARG A 153 6.73 -5.95 -8.83
N ARG A 154 6.82 -7.03 -9.60
CA ARG A 154 5.94 -8.20 -9.45
C ARG A 154 6.17 -8.78 -8.06
N THR A 155 5.21 -8.59 -7.16
CA THR A 155 5.22 -9.20 -5.82
C THR A 155 4.77 -10.65 -5.93
N SER A 156 5.15 -11.47 -4.95
CA SER A 156 4.62 -12.84 -4.85
C SER A 156 3.10 -12.78 -4.67
N THR A 157 2.41 -13.68 -5.37
CA THR A 157 0.98 -13.91 -5.18
C THR A 157 0.72 -14.46 -3.77
N PRO A 158 -0.51 -14.38 -3.24
CA PRO A 158 -0.89 -15.09 -2.03
C PRO A 158 -0.54 -16.57 -2.01
N GLU A 159 -0.22 -17.10 -0.83
CA GLU A 159 0.08 -18.53 -0.63
C GLU A 159 -1.07 -19.45 -1.09
N ASN A 160 -2.31 -18.99 -1.04
CA ASN A 160 -3.47 -19.73 -1.53
C ASN A 160 -3.70 -19.59 -3.05
N THR A 161 -2.78 -18.96 -3.79
CA THR A 161 -2.85 -18.89 -5.26
C THR A 161 -2.47 -20.23 -5.86
N LEU A 162 -3.34 -20.80 -6.69
CA LEU A 162 -3.04 -22.05 -7.38
C LEU A 162 -2.08 -21.79 -8.54
N HIS A 163 -0.91 -22.42 -8.51
CA HIS A 163 0.08 -22.32 -9.58
C HIS A 163 -0.08 -23.49 -10.56
N LEU A 164 -0.47 -23.16 -11.79
CA LEU A 164 -0.74 -24.12 -12.85
C LEU A 164 0.20 -23.89 -14.02
N THR A 165 0.61 -24.98 -14.67
CA THR A 165 1.41 -24.93 -15.89
C THR A 165 0.69 -25.69 -16.99
N ARG A 166 0.91 -25.24 -18.23
CA ARG A 166 0.37 -25.88 -19.40
C ARG A 166 0.94 -27.30 -19.59
N GLY A 167 0.05 -28.29 -19.74
CA GLY A 167 0.42 -29.62 -20.21
C GLY A 167 0.91 -29.54 -21.66
N GLY A 168 2.12 -30.04 -21.93
CA GLY A 168 2.69 -30.04 -23.27
C GLY A 168 1.95 -30.99 -24.19
N ASN A 169 1.04 -30.47 -25.03
CA ASN A 169 0.63 -31.04 -26.31
C ASN A 169 -0.23 -30.03 -27.11
N GLY A 170 0.44 -29.06 -27.74
CA GLY A 170 0.17 -28.60 -29.11
C GLY A 170 -1.12 -27.84 -29.49
N GLU A 171 -2.29 -28.13 -28.94
CA GLU A 171 -3.56 -27.51 -29.36
C GLU A 171 -4.28 -26.84 -28.20
N ALA A 172 -5.21 -25.92 -28.53
CA ALA A 172 -5.79 -24.89 -27.66
C ALA A 172 -5.64 -25.13 -26.14
N VAL A 173 -4.93 -24.18 -25.54
CA VAL A 173 -4.30 -24.27 -24.22
C VAL A 173 -5.33 -24.05 -23.11
N PHE A 174 -6.17 -25.04 -22.92
CA PHE A 174 -7.11 -25.06 -21.80
C PHE A 174 -6.43 -25.73 -20.62
N VAL A 175 -6.15 -24.93 -19.59
CA VAL A 175 -5.52 -25.41 -18.35
C VAL A 175 -6.65 -25.74 -17.37
N PRO A 176 -6.74 -26.99 -16.89
CA PRO A 176 -7.78 -27.39 -15.94
C PRO A 176 -7.55 -26.72 -14.58
N VAL A 177 -8.64 -26.28 -13.96
CA VAL A 177 -8.70 -25.70 -12.61
C VAL A 177 -9.80 -26.43 -11.82
N PRO A 178 -9.56 -27.68 -11.37
CA PRO A 178 -10.56 -28.47 -10.66
C PRO A 178 -11.13 -27.77 -9.42
N GLU A 179 -10.30 -26.99 -8.72
CA GLU A 179 -10.69 -26.25 -7.52
C GLU A 179 -11.79 -25.22 -7.79
N ALA A 180 -11.92 -24.72 -9.03
CA ALA A 180 -12.98 -23.78 -9.40
C ALA A 180 -14.38 -24.40 -9.25
N GLU A 181 -14.53 -25.73 -9.39
CA GLU A 181 -15.81 -26.43 -9.23
C GLU A 181 -16.39 -26.28 -7.82
N SER A 182 -15.50 -26.15 -6.82
CA SER A 182 -15.85 -26.00 -5.41
C SER A 182 -16.37 -24.61 -5.05
N LEU A 183 -16.23 -23.62 -5.95
CA LEU A 183 -16.71 -22.27 -5.71
C LEU A 183 -18.22 -22.26 -5.52
N ARG A 184 -18.67 -21.52 -4.50
CA ARG A 184 -20.06 -21.12 -4.34
C ARG A 184 -20.34 -19.90 -5.20
N ASP A 185 -21.62 -19.58 -5.36
CA ASP A 185 -22.01 -18.40 -6.13
C ASP A 185 -21.42 -17.12 -5.49
N ARG A 186 -20.90 -16.23 -6.33
CA ARG A 186 -20.14 -15.01 -5.99
C ARG A 186 -18.81 -15.22 -5.28
N GLU A 187 -18.33 -16.46 -5.16
CA GLU A 187 -16.96 -16.70 -4.72
C GLU A 187 -15.98 -16.59 -5.88
N THR A 188 -14.73 -16.25 -5.53
CA THR A 188 -13.62 -16.12 -6.46
C THR A 188 -12.49 -17.09 -6.12
N LEU A 189 -11.70 -17.45 -7.13
CA LEU A 189 -10.48 -18.22 -7.02
C LEU A 189 -9.37 -17.51 -7.79
N ARG A 190 -8.23 -17.27 -7.14
CA ARG A 190 -7.05 -16.72 -7.78
C ARG A 190 -6.14 -17.85 -8.25
N VAL A 191 -5.75 -17.80 -9.51
CA VAL A 191 -4.82 -18.76 -10.13
C VAL A 191 -3.69 -18.04 -10.85
N GLU A 192 -2.52 -18.66 -10.91
CA GLU A 192 -1.42 -18.23 -11.75
C GLU A 192 -1.13 -19.30 -12.81
N ILE A 193 -1.31 -18.95 -14.09
CA ILE A 193 -1.07 -19.84 -15.22
C ILE A 193 0.08 -19.28 -16.05
N ASP A 194 1.19 -20.01 -16.16
CA ASP A 194 2.37 -19.61 -16.92
C ASP A 194 2.85 -18.16 -16.62
N GLY A 195 2.70 -17.69 -15.37
CA GLY A 195 3.06 -16.32 -14.96
C GLY A 195 1.95 -15.27 -15.10
N GLN A 196 0.79 -15.62 -15.63
CA GLN A 196 -0.38 -14.73 -15.67
C GLN A 196 -1.27 -14.99 -14.46
N VAL A 197 -1.47 -13.97 -13.63
CA VAL A 197 -2.40 -14.04 -12.49
C VAL A 197 -3.82 -13.72 -12.97
N ILE A 198 -4.76 -14.61 -12.67
CA ILE A 198 -6.14 -14.63 -13.17
C ILE A 198 -7.08 -14.84 -11.98
N ALA A 199 -8.17 -14.08 -11.95
CA ALA A 199 -9.30 -14.32 -11.08
C ALA A 199 -10.37 -15.11 -11.83
N ILE A 200 -10.90 -16.13 -11.17
CA ILE A 200 -12.06 -16.90 -11.61
C ILE A 200 -13.19 -16.55 -10.67
N ALA A 201 -14.37 -16.22 -11.18
CA ALA A 201 -15.57 -16.00 -10.38
C ALA A 201 -16.68 -16.94 -10.84
N LYS A 202 -17.46 -17.46 -9.89
CA LYS A 202 -18.71 -18.17 -10.19
C LYS A 202 -19.88 -17.23 -9.98
N LEU A 203 -20.68 -16.97 -11.01
CA LEU A 203 -21.84 -16.09 -10.96
C LEU A 203 -23.01 -16.72 -11.71
N ASP A 204 -24.15 -16.82 -11.04
CA ASP A 204 -25.38 -17.42 -11.56
C ASP A 204 -25.11 -18.81 -12.19
N GLY A 205 -24.30 -19.61 -11.50
CA GLY A 205 -23.91 -20.96 -11.92
C GLY A 205 -22.92 -21.05 -13.09
N ASN A 206 -22.46 -19.92 -13.64
CA ASN A 206 -21.49 -19.85 -14.72
C ASN A 206 -20.13 -19.37 -14.21
N PHE A 207 -19.06 -19.69 -14.93
CA PHE A 207 -17.69 -19.32 -14.57
C PHE A 207 -17.13 -18.24 -15.51
N TYR A 208 -16.47 -17.25 -14.92
CA TYR A 208 -15.86 -16.13 -15.64
C TYR A 208 -14.42 -15.96 -15.20
N ALA A 209 -13.50 -15.85 -16.15
CA ALA A 209 -12.08 -15.64 -15.88
C ALA A 209 -11.61 -14.30 -16.44
N PHE A 210 -10.92 -13.52 -15.62
CA PHE A 210 -10.43 -12.18 -15.95
C PHE A 210 -9.09 -11.91 -15.26
N GLN A 211 -8.35 -10.90 -15.71
CA GLN A 211 -7.06 -10.57 -15.09
C GLN A 211 -7.29 -10.19 -13.62
N GLU A 212 -6.41 -10.63 -12.73
CA GLU A 212 -6.54 -10.37 -11.29
C GLU A 212 -6.47 -8.88 -10.96
N PHE A 213 -5.54 -8.17 -11.61
CA PHE A 213 -5.19 -6.82 -11.20
C PHE A 213 -5.98 -5.78 -12.00
N CYS A 214 -6.69 -4.91 -11.28
CA CYS A 214 -7.43 -3.77 -11.83
C CYS A 214 -6.54 -2.86 -12.69
N THR A 215 -7.04 -2.42 -13.84
CA THR A 215 -6.28 -1.60 -14.80
C THR A 215 -6.02 -0.15 -14.34
N HIS A 216 -6.71 0.34 -13.31
CA HIS A 216 -6.46 1.67 -12.76
C HIS A 216 -5.13 1.73 -12.00
N ARG A 217 -5.02 0.89 -10.97
CA ARG A 217 -3.91 0.84 -10.01
C ARG A 217 -3.89 -0.55 -9.40
N PHE A 218 -3.73 -1.61 -10.21
CA PHE A 218 -3.45 -3.00 -9.82
C PHE A 218 -4.20 -3.62 -8.63
N GLY A 219 -5.39 -3.12 -8.28
CA GLY A 219 -6.15 -3.66 -7.16
C GLY A 219 -6.60 -5.09 -7.38
N PRO A 220 -6.61 -5.94 -6.34
CA PRO A 220 -6.95 -7.36 -6.44
C PRO A 220 -8.45 -7.52 -6.66
N LEU A 221 -8.85 -7.86 -7.89
CA LEU A 221 -10.25 -8.03 -8.24
C LEU A 221 -10.85 -9.31 -7.66
N SER A 222 -10.05 -10.33 -7.33
CA SER A 222 -10.60 -11.51 -6.64
C SER A 222 -11.04 -11.18 -5.21
N GLU A 223 -10.54 -10.10 -4.62
CA GLU A 223 -10.93 -9.62 -3.28
C GLU A 223 -12.05 -8.55 -3.37
N GLY A 224 -12.59 -8.32 -4.56
CA GLY A 224 -13.68 -7.37 -4.79
C GLY A 224 -15.07 -7.95 -4.56
N ASP A 225 -16.04 -7.04 -4.47
CA ASP A 225 -17.46 -7.39 -4.36
C ASP A 225 -18.13 -7.43 -5.74
N PHE A 226 -19.27 -8.13 -5.83
CA PHE A 226 -20.02 -8.25 -7.07
C PHE A 226 -21.41 -7.60 -6.98
N GLU A 227 -21.74 -6.78 -7.98
CA GLU A 227 -23.10 -6.33 -8.25
C GLU A 227 -23.56 -6.86 -9.62
N GLY A 228 -24.37 -7.92 -9.60
CA GLY A 228 -24.66 -8.69 -10.81
C GLY A 228 -23.38 -9.29 -11.39
N PHE A 229 -23.05 -8.92 -12.63
CA PHE A 229 -21.80 -9.31 -13.32
C PHE A 229 -20.68 -8.28 -13.21
N ASN A 230 -20.87 -7.22 -12.42
CA ASN A 230 -19.84 -6.22 -12.21
C ASN A 230 -18.99 -6.55 -10.98
N VAL A 231 -17.70 -6.78 -11.18
CA VAL A 231 -16.74 -6.82 -10.07
C VAL A 231 -16.33 -5.40 -9.72
N GLN A 232 -16.45 -5.03 -8.45
CA GLN A 232 -15.99 -3.75 -7.90
C GLN A 232 -14.61 -3.94 -7.24
N CYS A 233 -13.62 -3.23 -7.76
CA CYS A 233 -12.27 -3.23 -7.21
C CYS A 233 -12.27 -2.63 -5.78
N PRO A 234 -11.71 -3.33 -4.78
CA PRO A 234 -11.79 -2.91 -3.37
C PRO A 234 -10.99 -1.64 -3.04
N TRP A 235 -10.14 -1.16 -3.96
CA TRP A 235 -9.28 -0.01 -3.71
C TRP A 235 -9.92 1.33 -4.07
N HIS A 236 -10.37 1.47 -5.32
CA HIS A 236 -10.89 2.75 -5.83
C HIS A 236 -12.27 2.60 -6.48
N ASN A 237 -12.96 1.48 -6.22
CA ASN A 237 -14.33 1.18 -6.65
C ASN A 237 -14.54 1.20 -8.18
N SER A 238 -13.47 0.98 -8.96
CA SER A 238 -13.62 0.73 -10.39
C SER A 238 -14.41 -0.55 -10.60
N CYS A 239 -15.43 -0.49 -11.45
CA CYS A 239 -16.26 -1.65 -11.75
C CYS A 239 -16.01 -2.14 -13.17
N PHE A 240 -16.08 -3.44 -13.36
CA PHE A 240 -15.89 -4.09 -14.64
C PHE A 240 -16.90 -5.21 -14.85
N ASP A 241 -17.50 -5.28 -16.03
CA ASP A 241 -18.35 -6.42 -16.40
C ASP A 241 -17.45 -7.63 -16.69
N VAL A 242 -17.50 -8.67 -15.86
CA VAL A 242 -16.56 -9.81 -15.96
C VAL A 242 -16.74 -10.68 -17.21
N ARG A 243 -17.87 -10.52 -17.92
CA ARG A 243 -18.17 -11.28 -19.15
C ARG A 243 -17.44 -10.67 -20.34
N THR A 244 -17.32 -9.34 -20.35
CA THR A 244 -16.76 -8.58 -21.48
C THR A 244 -15.42 -7.92 -21.16
N GLY A 245 -15.10 -7.76 -19.87
CA GLY A 245 -13.97 -7.00 -19.35
C GLY A 245 -14.21 -5.49 -19.31
N LYS A 246 -15.32 -4.99 -19.85
CA LYS A 246 -15.53 -3.54 -20.01
C LYS A 246 -15.58 -2.80 -18.68
N VAL A 247 -14.93 -1.64 -18.62
CA VAL A 247 -15.11 -0.70 -17.51
C VAL A 247 -16.56 -0.22 -17.50
N THR A 248 -17.24 -0.40 -16.37
CA THR A 248 -18.60 0.10 -16.13
C THR A 248 -18.64 1.27 -15.16
N ASN A 249 -17.64 1.38 -14.28
CA ASN A 249 -17.44 2.53 -13.41
C ASN A 249 -15.94 2.84 -13.24
N GLY A 250 -15.59 4.12 -13.32
CA GLY A 250 -14.21 4.58 -13.14
C GLY A 250 -13.73 4.49 -11.68
N PRO A 251 -12.48 4.87 -11.37
CA PRO A 251 -11.53 5.65 -12.20
C PRO A 251 -10.75 4.87 -13.28
N ALA A 252 -10.87 3.54 -13.37
CA ALA A 252 -10.31 2.78 -14.50
C ALA A 252 -10.80 3.35 -15.84
N LYS A 253 -9.94 3.27 -16.86
CA LYS A 253 -10.24 3.71 -18.24
C LYS A 253 -9.89 2.66 -19.29
N VAL A 254 -9.31 1.55 -18.86
CA VAL A 254 -8.83 0.47 -19.72
C VAL A 254 -9.59 -0.79 -19.30
N ASP A 255 -10.16 -1.48 -20.27
CA ASP A 255 -10.92 -2.71 -20.04
C ASP A 255 -10.00 -3.84 -19.54
N LEU A 256 -10.57 -4.78 -18.80
CA LEU A 256 -9.89 -6.00 -18.39
C LEU A 256 -9.70 -6.95 -19.56
N LYS A 257 -8.58 -7.67 -19.54
CA LYS A 257 -8.46 -8.92 -20.27
C LYS A 257 -9.36 -9.99 -19.64
N THR A 258 -10.22 -10.58 -20.45
CA THR A 258 -10.98 -11.80 -20.09
C THR A 258 -10.32 -13.02 -20.72
N PHE A 259 -10.58 -14.18 -20.12
CA PHE A 259 -10.07 -15.47 -20.56
C PHE A 259 -11.25 -16.40 -20.80
N LYS A 260 -11.16 -17.19 -21.86
CA LYS A 260 -12.23 -18.14 -22.20
C LYS A 260 -12.28 -19.23 -21.13
N VAL A 261 -13.47 -19.53 -20.63
CA VAL A 261 -13.72 -20.64 -19.71
C VAL A 261 -14.55 -21.69 -20.44
N GLU A 262 -14.11 -22.93 -20.39
CA GLU A 262 -14.82 -24.08 -20.97
C GLU A 262 -14.86 -25.23 -19.97
N THR A 263 -15.81 -26.15 -20.13
CA THR A 263 -15.87 -27.38 -19.35
C THR A 263 -15.43 -28.56 -20.22
N HIS A 264 -14.32 -29.21 -19.88
CA HIS A 264 -13.83 -30.42 -20.55
C HIS A 264 -13.83 -31.58 -19.56
N ASP A 265 -14.49 -32.69 -19.89
CA ASP A 265 -14.60 -33.88 -19.02
C ASP A 265 -15.06 -33.57 -17.59
N GLY A 266 -16.01 -32.65 -17.45
CA GLY A 266 -16.53 -32.17 -16.17
C GLY A 266 -15.65 -31.15 -15.45
N LYS A 267 -14.44 -30.88 -15.95
CA LYS A 267 -13.48 -29.96 -15.35
C LYS A 267 -13.56 -28.57 -15.94
N ILE A 268 -13.50 -27.55 -15.08
CA ILE A 268 -13.41 -26.16 -15.52
C ILE A 268 -12.01 -25.89 -16.04
N CYS A 269 -11.90 -25.41 -17.28
CA CYS A 269 -10.63 -25.13 -17.94
C CYS A 269 -10.56 -23.68 -18.42
N ILE A 270 -9.39 -23.07 -18.32
CA ILE A 270 -9.14 -21.69 -18.75
C ILE A 270 -8.24 -21.67 -19.97
N GLY A 271 -8.69 -20.95 -21.00
CA GLY A 271 -7.90 -20.65 -22.18
C GLY A 271 -6.76 -19.70 -21.83
N ALA A 272 -5.55 -20.23 -21.66
CA ALA A 272 -4.38 -19.42 -21.38
C ALA A 272 -3.88 -18.75 -22.69
N PRO A 273 -3.52 -17.45 -22.66
CA PRO A 273 -2.92 -16.80 -23.82
C PRO A 273 -1.63 -17.53 -24.22
N ARG A 274 -1.24 -17.46 -25.50
CA ARG A 274 0.16 -17.77 -25.88
C ARG A 274 1.06 -16.90 -25.02
N ALA A 275 2.08 -17.52 -24.39
CA ALA A 275 3.10 -16.77 -23.68
C ALA A 275 3.69 -15.76 -24.68
N THR A 276 3.41 -14.49 -24.48
CA THR A 276 4.16 -13.43 -25.16
C THR A 276 5.56 -13.49 -24.61
N GLU A 277 6.54 -13.70 -25.50
CA GLU A 277 7.97 -13.61 -25.19
C GLU A 277 8.22 -12.36 -24.34
N LYS A 278 8.95 -12.54 -23.23
CA LYS A 278 9.34 -11.46 -22.33
C LYS A 278 9.96 -10.32 -23.16
N SER A 279 9.27 -9.17 -23.27
CA SER A 279 9.95 -7.95 -23.70
C SER A 279 10.98 -7.61 -22.63
N SER A 280 12.23 -7.59 -23.06
CA SER A 280 13.45 -7.37 -22.29
C SER A 280 13.45 -6.04 -21.55
#